data_AF-A0A3B5Q8B6-F1
#
_entry.id   AF-A0A3B5Q8B6-F1
#
_cell.length_a   1.000
_cell.length_b   1.000
_cell.length_c   1.000
_cell.angle_alpha   90.00
_cell.angle_beta   90.00
_cell.angle_gamma   90.00
#
_symmetry.space_group_name_H-M   'P 1'
#
loop_
_entity.id
_entity.type
_entity.pdbx_description
1 polymer ?
#
loop_
_entity_poly.entity_id
_entity_poly.type
_entity_poly.pdbx_seq_one_letter_code
_entity_poly.pdbx_strand_id
1 'polypeptide(L)' 'MGIGISSPSSDYEMEHYLGSGAYGAVVQSKKLTTNETVALKVIKNERYMEVAKKEVKEKASD' A
#
# COMPACT_ATOMS: atom_id res chain seq x y z
N MET A 1 5.52 -18.39 4.86
CA MET A 1 6.21 -17.11 5.11
C MET A 1 5.63 -16.11 4.13
N GLY A 2 4.99 -15.05 4.61
CA GLY A 2 4.49 -13.96 3.75
C GLY A 2 5.64 -13.18 3.11
N ILE A 3 5.33 -12.39 2.08
CA ILE A 3 6.29 -11.45 1.50
C ILE A 3 6.32 -10.21 2.39
N GLY A 4 7.50 -9.89 2.93
CA GLY A 4 7.73 -8.68 3.72
C GLY A 4 7.91 -7.45 2.83
N ILE A 5 7.23 -6.36 3.20
CA ILE A 5 7.39 -5.04 2.58
C ILE A 5 7.89 -4.09 3.66
N SER A 6 9.09 -3.54 3.46
CA SER A 6 9.70 -2.56 4.36
C SER A 6 9.63 -1.16 3.77
N SER A 7 9.36 -0.18 4.61
CA SER A 7 9.44 1.25 4.28
C SER A 7 10.25 2.00 5.35
N PRO A 8 10.64 3.26 5.12
CA PRO A 8 11.34 4.04 6.14
C PRO A 8 10.55 4.24 7.44
N SER A 9 9.22 4.07 7.43
CA SER A 9 8.36 4.34 8.58
C SER A 9 7.73 3.10 9.21
N SER A 10 7.63 1.98 8.49
CA SER A 10 7.02 0.73 9.01
C SER A 10 7.31 -0.47 8.12
N ASP A 11 7.21 -1.66 8.73
CA ASP A 11 7.23 -2.95 8.05
C ASP A 11 5.84 -3.56 7.99
N TYR A 12 5.59 -4.29 6.90
CA TYR A 12 4.32 -4.92 6.60
C TYR A 12 4.53 -6.36 6.14
N GLU A 13 3.63 -7.26 6.54
CA GLU A 13 3.55 -8.61 6.00
C GLU A 13 2.33 -8.73 5.10
N MET A 14 2.54 -9.15 3.84
CA MET A 14 1.43 -9.44 2.94
C MET A 14 0.73 -10.74 3.33
N GLU A 15 -0.60 -10.68 3.51
CA GLU A 15 -1.41 -11.82 3.91
C GLU A 15 -2.26 -12.34 2.74
N HIS A 16 -3.06 -11.47 2.13
CA HIS A 16 -4.02 -11.86 1.09
C HIS A 16 -4.07 -10.85 -0.05
N TYR A 17 -4.20 -11.35 -1.27
CA TYR A 17 -4.52 -10.49 -2.42
C TYR A 17 -6.02 -10.15 -2.41
N LEU A 18 -6.35 -8.86 -2.49
CA LEU A 18 -7.74 -8.38 -2.44
C LEU A 18 -8.31 -8.08 -3.83
N GLY A 19 -7.47 -7.69 -4.79
CA GLY A 19 -7.92 -7.39 -6.14
C GLY A 19 -6.94 -6.52 -6.94
N SER A 20 -7.28 -6.25 -8.19
CA SER A 20 -6.54 -5.31 -9.03
C SER A 20 -7.48 -4.54 -9.94
N GLY A 21 -7.00 -3.39 -10.41
CA GLY A 21 -7.69 -2.54 -11.37
C GLY A 21 -6.69 -1.76 -12.22
N ALA A 22 -7.18 -0.72 -12.88
CA ALA A 22 -6.42 0.05 -13.87
C ALA A 22 -5.06 0.59 -13.36
N TYR A 23 -4.97 0.93 -12.07
CA TYR A 23 -3.80 1.58 -11.48
C TYR A 23 -2.83 0.61 -10.78
N GLY A 24 -3.25 -0.61 -10.50
CA GLY A 24 -2.44 -1.53 -9.70
C GLY A 24 -3.23 -2.59 -8.97
N ALA A 25 -2.56 -3.22 -8.00
CA ALA A 25 -3.12 -4.26 -7.15
C ALA A 25 -3.34 -3.75 -5.73
N VAL A 26 -4.25 -4.38 -5.00
CA VAL A 26 -4.47 -4.15 -3.58
C VAL A 26 -4.26 -5.47 -2.85
N VAL A 27 -3.48 -5.41 -1.78
CA VAL A 27 -3.19 -6.55 -0.90
C VAL A 27 -3.59 -6.19 0.52
N GLN A 28 -4.20 -7.13 1.22
CA GLN A 28 -4.33 -7.10 2.66
C GLN A 28 -2.96 -7.39 3.26
N SER A 29 -2.57 -6.59 4.24
CA SER A 29 -1.30 -6.73 4.91
C SER A 29 -1.45 -6.43 6.39
N LYS A 30 -0.58 -7.03 7.19
CA LYS A 30 -0.45 -6.73 8.60
C LYS A 30 0.68 -5.74 8.80
N LYS A 31 0.40 -4.59 9.39
CA LYS A 31 1.43 -3.62 9.80
C LYS A 31 2.10 -4.16 11.06
N LEU A 32 3.38 -4.51 10.98
CA LEU A 32 4.06 -5.26 12.04
C LEU A 32 4.27 -4.44 13.32
N THR A 33 4.38 -3.12 13.19
CA THR A 33 4.58 -2.22 14.34
C THR A 33 3.33 -2.06 15.21
N THR A 34 2.14 -2.10 14.62
CA THR A 34 0.86 -1.90 15.32
C THR A 34 0.00 -3.16 15.39
N ASN A 35 0.38 -4.22 14.68
CA ASN A 35 -0.43 -5.42 14.44
C ASN A 35 -1.78 -5.16 13.74
N GLU A 36 -1.98 -3.97 13.15
CA GLU A 36 -3.22 -3.62 12.45
C GLU A 36 -3.28 -4.26 11.05
N THR A 37 -4.47 -4.68 10.66
CA THR A 37 -4.77 -5.09 9.29
C THR A 37 -5.03 -3.86 8.43
N VAL A 38 -4.25 -3.72 7.35
CA VAL A 38 -4.31 -2.58 6.41
C VAL A 38 -4.41 -3.08 4.98
N ALA A 39 -4.83 -2.21 4.06
CA ALA A 39 -4.77 -2.48 2.62
C ALA A 39 -3.62 -1.68 1.99
N LEU A 40 -2.66 -2.36 1.36
CA LEU A 40 -1.60 -1.72 0.59
C LEU A 40 -1.96 -1.71 -0.89
N LYS A 41 -2.01 -0.51 -1.48
CA LYS A 41 -2.20 -0.31 -2.92
C LYS A 41 -0.84 -0.27 -3.61
N VAL A 42 -0.55 -1.28 -4.41
CA VAL A 42 0.70 -1.43 -5.18
C VAL A 42 0.52 -0.83 -6.56
N ILE A 43 1.20 0.29 -6.84
CA ILE A 43 1.18 0.96 -8.14
C ILE A 43 2.18 0.28 -9.07
N LYS A 44 1.70 -0.27 -10.19
CA LYS A 44 2.53 -1.04 -11.12
C LYS A 44 3.23 -0.20 -12.19
N ASN A 45 2.76 1.03 -12.43
CA ASN A 45 3.27 1.89 -13.49
C ASN A 45 3.72 3.25 -12.92
N GLU A 46 4.97 3.61 -13.15
CA GLU A 46 5.56 4.86 -12.66
C GLU A 46 4.82 6.11 -13.12
N ARG A 47 4.15 6.06 -14.28
CA ARG A 47 3.33 7.19 -14.78
C ARG A 47 2.19 7.57 -13.84
N TYR A 48 1.73 6.64 -13.01
CA TYR A 48 0.69 6.90 -12.01
C TYR A 48 1.25 7.31 -10.63
N MET A 49 2.57 7.29 -10.44
CA MET A 49 3.18 7.65 -9.15
C MET A 49 2.98 9.13 -8.82
N GLU A 50 3.08 10.02 -9.81
CA GLU A 50 2.88 11.46 -9.59
C GLU A 50 1.42 11.79 -9.24
N VAL A 51 0.47 11.09 -9.85
CA VAL A 51 -0.97 11.21 -9.50
C VAL A 51 -1.21 10.68 -8.09
N ALA A 52 -0.68 9.50 -7.76
CA ALA A 52 -0.80 8.92 -6.43
C ALA A 52 -0.21 9.81 -5.33
N LYS A 53 0.95 10.44 -5.58
CA LYS A 53 1.57 11.39 -4.64
C LYS A 53 0.70 12.61 -4.37
N LYS A 54 -0.03 13.11 -5.38
CA LYS A 54 -0.95 14.25 -5.21
C LYS A 54 -2.16 13.87 -4.38
N GLU A 55 -2.81 12.75 -4.70
CA GLU A 55 -3.99 12.26 -3.97
C GLU A 55 -3.71 12.03 -2.47
N VAL A 56 -2.54 11.50 -2.12
CA VAL A 56 -2.16 11.27 -0.72
C VAL A 56 -1.98 12.59 0.05
N LYS A 57 -1.46 13.64 -0.61
CA LYS A 57 -1.28 14.96 0.02
C LYS A 57 -2.62 15.67 0.24
N GLU A 58 -3.53 15.57 -0.71
CA GLU A 58 -4.86 16.18 -0.62
C GLU A 58 -5.67 15.54 0.52
N LYS A 59 -5.63 14.21 0.67
CA LYS A 59 -6.34 13.49 1.74
C LYS A 59 -5.78 13.69 3.15
N ALA A 60 -4.56 14.20 3.30
CA ALA A 60 -3.95 14.45 4.61
C ALA A 60 -4.28 15.86 5.15
N SER A 61 -5.07 16.64 4.40
CA SER A 61 -5.42 18.03 4.71
C SER A 61 -6.85 18.19 5.29
N ASP A 62 -7.60 17.10 5.39
CA ASP A 62 -8.92 16.98 6.01
C ASP A 62 -8.82 16.24 7.36
#